data_AF-A0A965MT64-F1
#
_entry.id   AF-A0A965MT64-F1
#
_cell.length_a   1.000
_cell.length_b   1.000
_cell.length_c   1.000
_cell.angle_alpha   90.00
_cell.angle_beta   90.00
_cell.angle_gamma   90.00
#
_symmetry.space_group_name_H-M   'P 1'
#
loop_
_entity.id
_entity.type
_entity.pdbx_description
1 polymer ?
#
loop_
_entity_poly.entity_id
_entity_poly.type
_entity_poly.pdbx_seq_one_letter_code
_entity_poly.pdbx_strand_id
1 'polypeptide(L)'
;MLDLVWLIPALPLAGFLLILLFGRRLGEPLAGVLATLMTASAFAVTVGVYFDLLSRTAEERHHVVTLFSWLPVGGLHVDLAFLADPLSITMALFV
;
A
#
# COMPACT_ATOMS: atom_id res chain seq x y z
N MET A 1 -8.52 -8.98 3.78
CA MET A 1 -7.47 -7.94 3.85
C MET A 1 -6.92 -7.57 2.48
N LEU A 2 -7.00 -8.46 1.49
CA LEU A 2 -6.47 -8.21 0.14
C LEU A 2 -7.00 -6.96 -0.56
N ASP A 3 -8.26 -6.55 -0.33
CA ASP A 3 -8.79 -5.30 -0.91
C ASP A 3 -8.19 -4.02 -0.29
N LEU A 4 -7.41 -4.15 0.79
CA LEU A 4 -6.75 -3.04 1.48
C LEU A 4 -5.29 -2.85 1.04
N VAL A 5 -4.82 -3.60 0.03
CA VAL A 5 -3.45 -3.50 -0.50
C VAL A 5 -3.08 -2.06 -0.93
N TRP A 6 -4.05 -1.28 -1.41
CA TRP A 6 -3.84 0.12 -1.77
C TRP A 6 -3.44 1.01 -0.59
N LEU A 7 -3.74 0.63 0.66
CA LEU A 7 -3.32 1.35 1.86
C LEU A 7 -1.81 1.27 2.09
N ILE A 8 -1.15 0.21 1.61
CA ILE A 8 0.29 0.00 1.80
C ILE A 8 1.09 1.20 1.24
N PRO A 9 0.92 1.62 -0.03
CA PRO A 9 1.56 2.85 -0.51
C PRO A 9 0.82 4.13 -0.09
N ALA A 10 -0.49 4.09 0.17
CA ALA A 10 -1.24 5.31 0.50
C ALA A 10 -0.91 5.88 1.88
N LEU A 11 -0.62 5.03 2.88
CA LEU A 11 -0.29 5.47 4.24
C LEU A 11 1.05 6.24 4.31
N PRO A 12 2.18 5.75 3.76
CA PRO A 12 3.42 6.52 3.70
C PRO A 12 3.27 7.79 2.86
N LEU A 13 2.51 7.72 1.75
CA LEU A 13 2.23 8.90 0.93
C LEU A 13 1.43 9.96 1.71
N ALA A 14 0.43 9.55 2.48
CA ALA A 14 -0.31 10.46 3.35
C ALA A 14 0.60 11.06 4.43
N GLY A 15 1.44 10.25 5.07
CA GLY A 15 2.45 10.73 6.02
C GLY A 15 3.39 11.76 5.41
N PHE A 16 3.90 11.49 4.21
CA PHE A 16 4.70 12.42 3.42
C PHE A 16 3.96 13.74 3.16
N LEU A 17 2.73 13.70 2.66
CA LEU A 17 1.95 14.91 2.36
C LEU A 17 1.66 15.73 3.63
N LEU A 18 1.34 15.08 4.74
CA LEU A 18 1.11 15.75 6.02
C LEU A 18 2.37 16.45 6.53
N ILE A 19 3.53 15.80 6.44
CA ILE A 19 4.82 16.39 6.85
C ILE A 19 5.24 17.49 5.88
N LEU A 20 5.01 17.33 4.58
CA LEU A 20 5.32 18.34 3.58
C LEU A 20 4.53 19.64 3.84
N LEU A 21 3.23 19.53 4.13
CA LEU A 21 2.35 20.68 4.33
C LEU A 21 2.45 21.27 5.74
N PHE A 22 2.58 20.44 6.77
CA PHE A 22 2.45 20.84 8.17
C PHE A 22 3.67 20.54 9.03
N GLY A 23 4.71 19.87 8.51
CA GLY A 23 5.87 19.43 9.29
C GLY A 23 6.58 20.55 10.04
N ARG A 24 6.66 21.75 9.45
CA ARG A 24 7.20 22.95 10.12
C ARG A 24 6.38 23.38 11.34
N ARG A 25 5.07 23.14 11.33
CA ARG A 25 4.16 23.45 12.45
C ARG A 25 4.14 22.35 13.49
N LEU A 26 4.28 21.08 13.09
CA LEU A 26 4.39 19.96 14.03
C LEU A 26 5.69 20.03 14.84
N GLY A 27 6.79 20.42 14.19
CA GLY A 27 8.12 20.46 14.82
C GLY A 27 8.63 19.07 15.24
N GLU A 28 9.75 19.06 15.93
CA GLU A 28 10.35 17.85 16.50
C GLU A 28 9.89 17.65 17.95
N PRO A 29 9.61 16.40 18.38
CA PRO A 29 9.77 15.14 17.66
C PRO A 29 8.51 14.69 16.89
N LEU A 30 7.42 15.46 16.93
CA LEU A 30 6.09 15.04 16.47
C LEU A 30 6.06 14.68 14.98
N ALA A 31 6.73 15.45 14.12
CA ALA A 31 6.82 15.13 12.69
C ALA A 31 7.49 13.77 12.43
N GLY A 32 8.53 13.43 13.20
CA GLY A 32 9.20 12.14 13.12
C GLY A 32 8.34 10.98 13.62
N VAL A 33 7.61 11.19 14.73
CA VAL A 33 6.66 10.20 15.24
C VAL A 33 5.55 9.93 14.22
N LEU A 34 5.02 10.98 13.58
CA LEU A 34 4.01 10.84 12.53
C LEU A 34 4.53 10.02 11.34
N ALA A 35 5.74 10.30 10.85
CA ALA A 35 6.36 9.54 9.77
C ALA A 35 6.46 8.05 10.12
N THR A 36 7.02 7.75 11.29
CA THR A 36 7.20 6.37 11.78
C THR A 36 5.87 5.65 11.93
N LEU A 37 4.84 6.30 12.49
CA LEU A 37 3.53 5.70 12.64
C LEU A 37 2.86 5.39 11.30
N MET A 38 3.04 6.26 10.29
CA MET A 38 2.48 6.03 8.95
C MET A 38 3.14 4.83 8.27
N THR A 39 4.47 4.72 8.32
CA THR A 39 5.20 3.56 7.78
C THR A 39 4.90 2.28 8.58
N ALA A 40 4.85 2.35 9.91
CA ALA A 40 4.52 1.19 10.76
C ALA A 40 3.08 0.70 10.51
N SER A 41 2.13 1.61 10.27
CA SER A 41 0.76 1.26 9.90
C SER A 41 0.71 0.57 8.54
N ALA A 42 1.48 1.05 7.56
CA ALA A 42 1.61 0.40 6.25
C ALA A 42 2.16 -1.03 6.39
N PHE A 43 3.21 -1.21 7.20
CA PHE A 43 3.78 -2.53 7.50
C PHE A 43 2.75 -3.47 8.14
N ALA A 44 1.97 -2.98 9.12
CA ALA A 44 0.91 -3.78 9.74
C ALA A 44 -0.15 -4.23 8.74
N VAL A 45 -0.53 -3.38 7.78
CA VAL A 45 -1.43 -3.76 6.67
C VAL A 45 -0.77 -4.84 5.80
N THR A 46 0.50 -4.68 5.43
CA THR A 46 1.22 -5.68 4.63
C THR A 46 1.27 -7.05 5.33
N VAL A 47 1.51 -7.08 6.64
CA VAL A 47 1.46 -8.31 7.45
C VAL A 47 0.07 -8.95 7.41
N GLY A 48 -0.98 -8.14 7.54
CA GLY A 48 -2.37 -8.63 7.42
C GLY A 48 -2.68 -9.22 6.05
N VAL A 49 -2.22 -8.58 4.97
CA VAL A 49 -2.35 -9.07 3.59
C VAL A 49 -1.56 -10.37 3.39
N TYR A 50 -0.35 -10.46 3.95
CA TYR A 50 0.48 -11.67 3.88
C TYR A 50 -0.21 -12.90 4.50
N PHE A 51 -0.77 -12.76 5.70
CA PHE A 51 -1.51 -13.86 6.33
C PHE A 51 -2.79 -14.23 5.55
N ASP A 52 -3.46 -13.25 4.95
CA ASP A 52 -4.61 -13.49 4.06
C ASP A 52 -4.20 -14.31 2.83
N LEU A 53 -3.07 -13.97 2.17
CA LEU A 53 -2.52 -14.78 1.07
C LEU A 53 -2.12 -16.19 1.51
N LEU A 54 -1.49 -16.34 2.68
CA LEU A 54 -1.09 -17.65 3.19
C LEU A 54 -2.27 -18.57 3.45
N SER A 55 -3.42 -18.00 3.85
CA SER A 55 -4.66 -18.74 4.08
C SER A 55 -5.27 -19.33 2.81
N ARG A 56 -4.86 -18.84 1.63
CA ARG A 56 -5.33 -19.30 0.32
C ARG A 56 -4.51 -20.45 -0.23
N THR A 57 -5.16 -21.25 -1.08
CA THR A 57 -4.52 -22.30 -1.87
C THR A 57 -3.49 -21.70 -2.82
N ALA A 58 -2.47 -22.48 -3.22
CA ALA A 58 -1.36 -21.97 -4.02
C ALA A 58 -1.81 -21.26 -5.32
N GLU A 59 -2.85 -21.77 -5.98
CA GLU A 59 -3.39 -21.19 -7.21
C GLU A 59 -4.14 -19.87 -6.96
N GLU A 60 -4.70 -19.68 -5.77
CA GLU A 60 -5.50 -18.51 -5.39
C GLU A 60 -4.69 -17.43 -4.64
N ARG A 61 -3.36 -17.58 -4.53
CA ARG A 61 -2.49 -16.59 -3.87
C ARG A 61 -2.18 -15.37 -4.75
N HIS A 62 -3.09 -14.97 -5.61
CA HIS A 62 -2.98 -13.75 -6.38
C HIS A 62 -4.32 -13.01 -6.33
N HIS A 63 -4.26 -11.70 -6.09
CA HIS A 63 -5.46 -10.85 -6.05
C HIS A 63 -5.16 -9.52 -6.72
N VAL A 64 -6.02 -9.10 -7.63
CA VAL A 64 -5.87 -7.83 -8.35
C VAL A 64 -6.93 -6.84 -7.85
N VAL A 65 -6.48 -5.69 -7.37
CA VAL A 65 -7.32 -4.58 -6.95
C VAL A 65 -7.20 -3.45 -7.97
N THR A 66 -8.18 -3.33 -8.85
CA THR A 66 -8.24 -2.24 -9.83
C THR A 66 -8.79 -0.97 -9.20
N LEU A 67 -8.04 0.13 -9.26
CA LEU A 67 -8.48 1.42 -8.75
C LEU A 67 -9.36 2.15 -9.79
N PHE A 68 -8.83 2.34 -10.99
CA PHE A 68 -9.53 2.95 -12.12
C PHE A 68 -8.81 2.61 -13.43
N SER A 69 -9.51 2.78 -14.56
CA SER A 69 -8.90 2.64 -15.87
C SER A 69 -8.12 3.91 -16.22
N TRP A 70 -6.79 3.79 -16.33
CA TRP A 70 -5.91 4.93 -16.56
C TRP A 70 -5.93 5.37 -18.03
N LEU A 71 -5.97 4.41 -18.97
CA LEU A 71 -6.00 4.70 -20.40
C LEU A 71 -6.97 3.75 -21.13
N PRO A 72 -8.25 4.13 -21.27
CA PRO A 72 -9.25 3.39 -22.03
C PRO A 72 -9.40 3.97 -23.45
N VAL A 73 -8.48 3.65 -24.36
CA VAL A 73 -8.50 4.22 -25.73
C VAL A 73 -8.56 3.12 -26.79
N GLY A 74 -9.68 3.07 -27.51
CA GLY A 74 -9.89 2.12 -28.60
C GLY A 74 -9.81 0.67 -28.11
N GLY A 75 -8.82 -0.09 -28.59
CA GLY A 75 -8.54 -1.46 -28.14
C GLY A 75 -7.58 -1.56 -26.95
N LEU A 76 -6.87 -0.48 -26.59
CA LEU A 76 -5.92 -0.47 -25.49
C LEU A 76 -6.63 -0.12 -24.18
N HIS A 77 -6.55 -1.02 -23.21
CA HIS A 77 -7.08 -0.84 -21.87
C HIS A 77 -5.93 -1.01 -20.87
N VAL A 78 -5.52 0.09 -20.25
CA VAL A 78 -4.49 0.09 -19.20
C VAL A 78 -5.13 0.51 -17.89
N ASP A 79 -5.10 -0.38 -16.91
CA ASP A 79 -5.68 -0.14 -15.59
C ASP A 79 -4.59 0.22 -14.58
N LEU A 80 -4.90 1.18 -13.70
CA LEU A 80 -4.12 1.38 -12.49
C LEU A 80 -4.63 0.38 -11.45
N ALA A 81 -3.89 -0.70 -11.26
CA ALA A 81 -4.26 -1.78 -10.36
C ALA A 81 -3.07 -2.22 -9.49
N PHE A 82 -3.39 -2.76 -8.31
CA PHE A 82 -2.42 -3.44 -7.46
C PHE A 82 -2.56 -4.95 -7.61
N LEU A 83 -1.47 -5.61 -7.97
CA LEU A 83 -1.36 -7.07 -7.92
C LEU A 83 -0.74 -7.47 -6.58
N ALA A 84 -1.52 -8.17 -5.76
CA ALA A 84 -1.06 -8.79 -4.53
C ALA A 84 -0.78 -10.27 -4.79
N ASP A 85 0.49 -10.62 -4.93
CA ASP A 85 0.98 -11.99 -5.06
C ASP A 85 2.11 -12.25 -4.04
N PRO A 86 2.61 -13.49 -3.89
CA PRO A 86 3.59 -13.80 -2.85
C PRO A 86 4.89 -13.02 -3.02
N LEU A 87 5.31 -12.75 -4.26
CA LEU A 87 6.53 -12.00 -4.55
C LEU A 87 6.38 -10.53 -4.14
N SER A 88 5.31 -9.88 -4.60
CA SER A 88 5.02 -8.48 -4.36
C SER A 88 4.82 -8.19 -2.88
N ILE A 89 4.10 -9.06 -2.17
CA ILE A 89 3.90 -8.91 -0.71
C ILE A 89 5.18 -9.19 0.07
N THR A 90 6.02 -10.14 -0.37
CA THR A 90 7.34 -10.34 0.26
C THR A 90 8.22 -9.10 0.11
N MET A 91 8.22 -8.45 -1.06
CA MET A 91 8.93 -7.19 -1.25
C MET A 91 8.34 -6.06 -0.39
N ALA A 92 7.01 -5.98 -0.28
CA ALA A 92 6.36 -4.99 0.56
C ALA A 92 6.59 -5.19 2.06
N LEU A 93 6.92 -6.41 2.51
CA LEU A 93 7.34 -6.67 3.90
C LEU A 93 8.80 -6.27 4.16
N PHE A 94 9.62 -6.26 3.11
CA PHE A 94 11.03 -5.91 3.19
C PHE A 94 11.27 -4.39 3.21
N VAL A 95 10.48 -3.64 2.44
CA VAL A 95 10.55 -2.17 2.31
C VAL A 95 9.90 -1.49 3.50
#